data_AF-A0AAP0I998-F1
#
_entry.id   AF-A0AAP0I998-F1
#
_cell.length_a   1.000
_cell.length_b   1.000
_cell.length_c   1.000
_cell.angle_alpha   90.00
_cell.angle_beta   90.00
_cell.angle_gamma   90.00
#
_symmetry.space_group_name_H-M   'P 1'
#
loop_
_entity.id
_entity.type
_entity.pdbx_description
1 polymer ?
#
loop_
_entity_poly.entity_id
_entity_poly.type
_entity_poly.pdbx_seq_one_letter_code
_entity_poly.pdbx_strand_id
1 'polypeptide(L)'
;MWMRDIAAQLKTLEVDMSESFLVHYILNTLPPQYAPFKISYNTHKDKRSINELTTMCVQEDRLIMEQGKSSVLLVTDKKKDREADWKGKAKMQPQGGIVKK
;
A
#
# COMPACT_ATOMS: atom_id res chain seq x y z
N MET A 1 23.00 1.94 2.49
CA MET A 1 21.64 2.28 3.00
C MET A 1 21.69 3.76 3.23
N TRP A 2 20.91 4.57 2.51
CA TRP A 2 21.18 6.01 2.35
C TRP A 2 21.58 6.75 3.65
N MET A 3 20.90 6.48 4.77
CA MET A 3 21.25 7.06 6.07
C MET A 3 22.60 6.61 6.68
N ARG A 4 23.04 5.36 6.46
CA ARG A 4 24.40 4.91 6.80
C ARG A 4 25.44 5.59 5.91
N ASP A 5 25.10 5.80 4.65
CA ASP A 5 26.01 6.35 3.64
C ASP A 5 26.23 7.86 3.95
N ILE A 6 25.17 8.57 4.35
CA ILE A 6 25.24 9.92 4.94
C ILE A 6 26.02 9.94 6.26
N ALA A 7 25.80 8.98 7.16
CA ALA A 7 26.54 8.91 8.42
C ALA A 7 28.05 8.72 8.20
N ALA A 8 28.44 7.90 7.22
CA ALA A 8 29.83 7.74 6.83
C ALA A 8 30.42 9.04 6.26
N GLN A 9 29.68 9.78 5.43
CA GLN A 9 30.11 11.08 4.92
C GLN A 9 30.27 12.12 6.03
N LEU A 10 29.30 12.26 6.93
CA LEU A 10 29.38 13.18 8.06
C LEU A 10 30.54 12.85 9.00
N LYS A 11 30.87 11.56 9.17
CA LYS A 11 32.06 11.14 9.92
C LYS A 11 33.38 11.58 9.28
N THR A 12 33.45 11.76 7.96
CA THR A 12 34.62 12.38 7.29
C THR A 12 34.74 13.89 7.54
N LEU A 13 33.67 14.53 8.02
CA LEU A 13 33.60 15.94 8.42
C LEU A 13 33.67 16.09 9.95
N GLU A 14 34.16 15.08 10.66
CA GLU A 14 34.25 15.00 12.13
C GLU A 14 32.89 15.06 12.87
N VAL A 15 31.77 14.91 12.15
CA VAL A 15 30.41 14.83 12.71
C VAL A 15 30.01 13.37 12.91
N ASP A 16 30.14 12.86 14.14
CA ASP A 16 29.67 11.51 14.48
C ASP A 16 28.17 11.51 14.83
N MET A 17 27.46 10.45 14.42
CA MET A 17 26.04 10.24 14.74
C MET A 17 25.87 8.89 15.43
N SER A 18 25.24 8.89 16.60
CA SER A 18 24.97 7.65 17.33
C SER A 18 24.02 6.73 16.55
N GLU A 19 24.22 5.41 16.66
CA GLU A 19 23.30 4.44 16.05
C GLU A 19 21.85 4.65 16.52
N SER A 20 21.66 5.00 17.80
CA SER A 20 20.35 5.36 18.34
C SER A 20 19.70 6.53 17.60
N PHE A 21 20.47 7.59 17.30
CA PHE A 21 19.94 8.73 16.54
C PHE A 21 19.55 8.30 15.12
N LEU A 22 20.40 7.51 14.45
CA LEU A 22 20.13 7.00 13.11
C LEU A 22 18.85 6.14 13.08
N VAL A 23 18.70 5.19 14.01
CA VAL A 23 17.49 4.36 14.14
C VAL A 23 16.25 5.24 14.33
N HIS A 24 16.27 6.20 15.26
CA HIS A 24 15.16 7.12 15.48
C HIS A 24 14.83 7.99 14.26
N TYR A 25 15.85 8.52 13.58
CA TYR A 25 15.69 9.35 12.39
C TYR A 25 15.05 8.56 11.23
N ILE A 26 15.53 7.35 10.97
CA ILE A 26 14.97 6.46 9.94
C ILE A 26 13.51 6.14 10.27
N LEU A 27 13.20 5.72 11.49
CA LEU A 27 11.82 5.43 11.91
C LEU A 27 10.87 6.63 11.75
N ASN A 28 11.34 7.85 12.04
CA ASN A 28 10.54 9.06 11.92
C ASN A 28 10.34 9.50 10.46
N THR A 29 11.34 9.32 9.60
CA THR A 29 11.28 9.70 8.17
C THR A 29 10.53 8.72 7.27
N LEU A 30 10.31 7.47 7.71
CA LEU A 30 9.57 6.48 6.93
C LEU A 30 8.12 6.90 6.63
N PRO A 31 7.61 6.71 5.38
CA PRO A 31 6.25 7.09 4.98
C PRO A 31 5.13 6.43 5.80
N PRO A 32 3.89 6.97 5.77
CA PRO A 32 2.75 6.45 6.54
C PRO A 32 2.42 4.97 6.29
N GLN A 33 2.67 4.46 5.08
CA GLN A 33 2.45 3.05 4.73
C GLN A 33 3.32 2.05 5.51
N TYR A 34 4.39 2.51 6.19
CA TYR A 34 5.20 1.71 7.11
C TYR A 34 4.69 1.75 8.56
N ALA A 35 3.46 2.22 8.82
CA ALA A 35 2.89 2.21 10.17
C ALA A 35 2.89 0.82 10.84
N PRO A 36 2.56 -0.30 10.15
CA PRO A 36 2.67 -1.64 10.73
C PRO A 36 4.12 -2.00 11.12
N PHE A 37 5.08 -1.78 10.21
CA PHE A 37 6.51 -1.87 10.48
C PHE A 37 6.95 -1.06 11.71
N LYS A 38 6.51 0.19 11.88
CA LYS A 38 6.90 1.02 13.05
C LYS A 38 6.41 0.42 14.36
N ILE A 39 5.21 -0.19 14.37
CA ILE A 39 4.68 -0.91 15.55
C ILE A 39 5.50 -2.18 15.82
N SER A 40 5.78 -2.95 14.77
CA SER A 40 6.59 -4.17 14.85
C SER A 40 8.00 -3.89 15.36
N TYR A 41 8.68 -2.85 14.86
CA TYR A 41 10.02 -2.49 15.34
C TYR A 41 10.01 -2.01 16.80
N ASN A 42 9.01 -1.20 17.20
CA ASN A 42 8.95 -0.65 18.56
C ASN A 42 8.63 -1.69 19.65
N THR A 43 8.00 -2.81 19.31
CA THR A 43 7.71 -3.91 20.26
C THR A 43 8.94 -4.78 20.54
N HIS A 44 9.90 -4.87 19.61
CA HIS A 44 11.18 -5.56 19.81
C HIS A 44 12.19 -4.67 20.55
N LYS A 45 11.93 -4.40 21.84
CA LYS A 45 12.75 -3.46 22.64
C LYS A 45 14.21 -3.88 22.83
N ASP A 46 14.48 -5.18 22.88
CA ASP A 46 15.78 -5.71 23.32
C ASP A 46 16.86 -5.67 22.23
N LYS A 47 16.48 -5.38 20.97
CA LYS A 47 17.41 -5.28 19.84
C LYS A 47 17.01 -4.13 18.92
N ARG A 48 17.76 -3.03 19.04
CA ARG A 48 17.58 -1.81 18.22
C ARG A 48 18.81 -1.54 17.36
N SER A 49 19.28 -2.55 16.65
CA SER A 49 20.39 -2.35 15.71
C SER A 49 19.90 -1.74 14.39
N ILE A 50 20.79 -1.00 13.69
CA ILE A 50 20.54 -0.57 12.31
C ILE A 50 20.48 -1.79 11.38
N ASN A 51 21.11 -2.92 11.72
CA ASN A 51 21.06 -4.16 10.93
C ASN A 51 19.63 -4.71 10.87
N GLU A 52 18.98 -4.91 12.02
CA GLU A 52 17.61 -5.41 12.10
C GLU A 52 16.62 -4.45 11.45
N LEU A 53 16.79 -3.14 11.67
CA LEU A 53 16.01 -2.11 11.01
C LEU A 53 16.09 -2.24 9.48
N THR A 54 17.29 -2.49 8.94
CA THR A 54 17.50 -2.69 7.50
C THR A 54 16.80 -3.96 7.01
N THR A 55 16.96 -5.08 7.71
CA THR A 55 16.34 -6.36 7.34
C THR A 55 14.81 -6.27 7.35
N MET A 56 14.23 -5.68 8.40
CA MET A 56 12.78 -5.51 8.51
C MET A 56 12.23 -4.52 7.47
N CYS A 57 12.96 -3.45 7.12
CA CYS A 57 12.54 -2.55 6.03
C CYS A 57 12.46 -3.31 4.70
N VAL A 58 13.49 -4.07 4.33
CA VAL A 58 13.51 -4.86 3.08
C VAL A 58 12.39 -5.91 3.03
N GLN A 59 11.93 -6.40 4.19
CA GLN A 59 10.77 -7.28 4.27
C GLN A 59 9.45 -6.52 4.07
N GLU A 60 9.28 -5.37 4.74
CA GLU A 60 8.07 -4.54 4.59
C GLU A 60 7.93 -3.99 3.15
N ASP A 61 9.04 -3.57 2.53
CA ASP A 61 9.08 -3.13 1.11
C ASP A 61 8.44 -4.18 0.19
N ARG A 62 8.79 -5.45 0.38
CA ARG A 62 8.23 -6.58 -0.39
C ARG A 62 6.74 -6.75 -0.12
N LEU A 63 6.32 -6.68 1.15
CA LEU A 63 4.90 -6.80 1.52
C LEU A 63 4.05 -5.68 0.93
N ILE A 64 4.55 -4.43 0.94
CA ILE A 64 3.90 -3.27 0.33
C ILE A 64 3.79 -3.46 -1.20
N MET A 65 4.85 -3.94 -1.86
CA MET A 65 4.82 -4.23 -3.30
C MET A 65 3.81 -5.33 -3.68
N GLU A 66 3.75 -6.43 -2.92
CA GLU A 66 2.81 -7.52 -3.20
C GLU A 66 1.35 -7.11 -2.94
N GLN A 67 1.06 -6.36 -1.87
CA GLN A 67 -0.27 -5.80 -1.64
C GLN A 67 -0.70 -4.83 -2.75
N GLY A 68 0.22 -3.99 -3.22
CA GLY A 68 0.01 -3.12 -4.38
C GLY A 68 -0.41 -3.92 -5.63
N LYS A 69 0.37 -4.96 -5.99
CA LYS A 69 0.08 -5.84 -7.14
C LYS A 69 -1.28 -6.55 -6.98
N SER A 70 -1.57 -7.07 -5.79
CA SER A 70 -2.84 -7.76 -5.50
C SER A 70 -4.05 -6.82 -5.66
N SER A 71 -3.93 -5.56 -5.24
CA SER A 71 -5.02 -4.58 -5.39
C SER A 71 -5.29 -4.22 -6.85
N VAL A 72 -4.26 -4.13 -7.69
CA VAL A 72 -4.39 -3.84 -9.13
C VAL A 72 -5.07 -5.00 -9.86
N LEU A 73 -4.69 -6.25 -9.54
CA LEU A 73 -5.28 -7.45 -10.15
C LEU A 73 -6.80 -7.56 -9.88
N LEU A 74 -7.23 -7.25 -8.64
CA LEU A 74 -8.65 -7.24 -8.25
C LEU A 74 -9.50 -6.18 -8.98
N VAL A 75 -8.89 -5.11 -9.50
CA VAL A 75 -9.58 -4.09 -10.30
C VAL A 75 -9.76 -4.55 -11.75
N THR A 76 -8.85 -5.37 -12.29
CA THR A 76 -8.92 -5.83 -13.69
C THR A 76 -9.98 -6.91 -13.95
N ASP A 77 -10.38 -7.70 -12.96
CA ASP A 77 -11.36 -8.80 -13.15
C ASP A 77 -12.83 -8.38 -13.26
N LYS A 78 -13.17 -7.08 -13.10
CA LYS A 78 -14.56 -6.60 -13.17
C LYS A 78 -15.04 -6.20 -14.58
N LYS A 79 -14.71 -6.99 -15.61
CA LYS A 79 -15.38 -6.93 -16.92
C LYS A 79 -15.57 -8.32 -17.55
N LYS A 80 -16.67 -8.99 -17.15
CA LYS A 80 -17.34 -9.92 -18.07
C LYS A 80 -18.85 -9.99 -17.88
N ASP A 81 -19.53 -10.02 -19.03
CA ASP A 81 -20.87 -10.53 -19.32
C ASP A 81 -22.08 -9.92 -18.60
N ARG A 82 -22.62 -8.85 -19.21
CA ARG A 82 -24.07 -8.63 -19.37
C ARG A 82 -24.39 -8.02 -20.74
N GLU A 83 -24.28 -8.84 -21.79
CA GLU A 83 -24.89 -8.54 -23.09
C GLU A 83 -26.13 -9.43 -23.25
N ALA A 84 -27.31 -8.86 -22.96
CA ALA A 84 -28.58 -9.50 -23.24
C ALA A 84 -29.07 -9.02 -24.61
N ASP A 85 -28.99 -9.92 -25.60
CA ASP A 85 -29.35 -9.69 -27.00
C ASP A 85 -30.78 -9.12 -27.16
N TRP A 86 -30.90 -8.02 -27.89
CA TRP A 86 -32.18 -7.38 -28.22
C TRP A 86 -32.57 -7.70 -29.66
N LYS A 87 -33.41 -8.72 -29.86
CA LYS A 87 -34.05 -8.99 -31.17
C LYS A 87 -35.34 -9.81 -31.08
N GLY A 88 -36.47 -9.18 -31.41
CA GLY A 88 -37.75 -9.87 -31.62
C GLY A 88 -38.90 -8.88 -31.82
N LYS A 89 -39.62 -8.96 -32.95
CA LYS A 89 -40.70 -8.02 -33.33
C LYS A 89 -42.08 -8.68 -33.22
N ALA A 90 -43.11 -7.90 -32.83
CA ALA A 90 -44.40 -7.72 -33.55
C ALA A 90 -45.67 -7.61 -32.66
N LYS A 91 -46.25 -6.39 -32.67
CA LYS A 91 -47.68 -5.98 -32.59
C LYS A 91 -48.79 -6.94 -32.07
N MET A 92 -49.49 -6.48 -31.02
CA MET A 92 -50.96 -6.50 -30.79
C MET A 92 -51.25 -5.71 -29.47
N GLN A 93 -52.43 -5.16 -29.15
CA GLN A 93 -53.56 -4.58 -29.92
C GLN A 93 -54.35 -3.63 -28.94
N PRO A 94 -54.98 -2.50 -29.36
CA PRO A 94 -55.52 -1.53 -28.39
C PRO A 94 -57.02 -1.73 -28.06
N GLN A 95 -57.32 -1.95 -26.78
CA GLN A 95 -58.61 -1.75 -26.11
C GLN A 95 -58.29 -1.31 -24.67
N GLY A 96 -58.93 -0.36 -24.01
CA GLY A 96 -60.20 0.32 -24.27
C GLY A 96 -60.95 0.42 -22.94
N GLY A 97 -60.88 1.56 -22.25
CA GLY A 97 -61.44 1.66 -20.88
C GLY A 97 -61.12 2.98 -20.19
N ILE A 98 -61.93 4.02 -20.48
CA ILE A 98 -61.91 5.28 -19.72
C ILE A 98 -62.82 5.09 -18.50
N VAL A 99 -62.31 5.38 -17.31
CA VAL A 99 -63.14 5.81 -16.17
C VAL A 99 -62.54 7.09 -15.62
N LYS A 100 -63.20 8.22 -15.90
CA LYS A 100 -62.98 9.48 -15.19
C LYS A 100 -63.85 9.47 -13.93
N LYS A 101 -63.38 10.19 -12.90
CA LYS A 101 -64.21 10.71 -11.82
C LYS A 101 -64.37 12.22 -12.03
#